data_AF-A0A2V9PAZ1-F1
#
_entry.id   AF-A0A2V9PAZ1-F1
#
_cell.length_a   1.000
_cell.length_b   1.000
_cell.length_c   1.000
_cell.angle_alpha   90.00
_cell.angle_beta   90.00
_cell.angle_gamma   90.00
#
_symmetry.space_group_name_H-M   'P 1'
#
loop_
_entity.id
_entity.type
_entity.pdbx_description
1 polymer ?
#
loop_
_entity_poly.entity_id
_entity_poly.type
_entity_poly.pdbx_seq_one_letter_code
_entity_poly.pdbx_strand_id
1 'polypeptide(L)'
;MWRTTGKCIVLRIAITLVGCSPVSQMLSAQVAATDLHFKKDISIGGNSVSNSEVWIKGARERAATSSPAGTLITLRQCDLKRTLTINEQTRSYLVTNDPQDESAAKAAAMFGGAPAPVSSGGTITQTTTLTDTGERKQISGYAARHLKSTVVVESSPKACSQVHQKYELDGWYADLAKESASCPQSLPPVNQGESCSDRIIVRHKGTAKPGYPLVENITL
;
A
#
# COMPACT_ATOMS: atom_id res chain seq x y z
N MET A 1 -35.39 -6.08 -54.28
CA MET A 1 -36.52 -5.28 -54.81
C MET A 1 -37.54 -5.16 -53.68
N TRP A 2 -37.97 -3.93 -53.37
CA TRP A 2 -39.04 -3.51 -52.44
C TRP A 2 -38.75 -3.39 -50.92
N ARG A 3 -38.78 -2.11 -50.50
CA ARG A 3 -38.83 -1.53 -49.14
C ARG A 3 -40.25 -1.56 -48.60
N THR A 4 -40.40 -1.48 -47.27
CA THR A 4 -41.42 -0.75 -46.45
C THR A 4 -41.13 -1.11 -44.98
N THR A 5 -40.70 -0.26 -44.02
CA THR A 5 -41.05 1.07 -43.50
C THR A 5 -42.34 1.13 -42.65
N GLY A 6 -42.17 1.43 -41.35
CA GLY A 6 -43.19 1.99 -40.43
C GLY A 6 -43.81 0.95 -39.47
N LYS A 7 -44.01 1.20 -38.17
CA LYS A 7 -44.20 2.47 -37.45
C LYS A 7 -43.84 2.29 -35.96
N CYS A 8 -43.07 3.23 -35.40
CA CYS A 8 -43.00 3.47 -33.96
C CYS A 8 -44.36 3.97 -33.47
N ILE A 9 -44.95 3.28 -32.49
CA ILE A 9 -46.11 3.76 -31.75
C ILE A 9 -45.59 4.76 -30.71
N VAL A 10 -45.75 6.05 -31.00
CA VAL A 10 -45.61 7.13 -30.02
C VAL A 10 -46.92 7.19 -29.24
N LEU A 11 -46.96 6.53 -28.09
CA LEU A 11 -48.07 6.66 -27.15
C LEU A 11 -47.92 8.00 -26.41
N ARG A 12 -48.72 9.00 -26.80
CA ARG A 12 -48.90 10.24 -26.03
C ARG A 12 -49.73 9.92 -24.79
N ILE A 13 -49.08 9.85 -23.63
CA ILE A 13 -49.79 9.86 -22.34
C ILE A 13 -49.79 11.29 -21.81
N ALA A 14 -50.99 11.76 -21.51
CA ALA A 14 -51.31 13.08 -21.03
C ALA A 14 -50.67 13.35 -19.66
N ILE A 15 -50.13 14.56 -19.54
CA ILE A 15 -49.58 15.15 -18.32
C ILE A 15 -50.74 15.38 -17.34
N THR A 16 -50.70 14.71 -16.19
CA THR A 16 -51.37 15.18 -14.97
C THR A 16 -50.27 15.43 -13.93
N LEU A 17 -50.06 16.70 -13.62
CA LEU A 17 -49.11 17.19 -12.63
C LEU A 17 -49.57 16.77 -11.23
N VAL A 18 -48.93 15.76 -10.66
CA VAL A 18 -48.89 15.54 -9.22
C VAL A 18 -47.43 15.58 -8.81
N GLY A 19 -47.09 16.58 -8.02
CA GLY A 19 -45.73 16.85 -7.57
C GLY A 19 -45.14 15.65 -6.83
N CYS A 20 -44.04 15.12 -7.38
CA CYS A 20 -43.10 14.30 -6.65
C CYS A 20 -41.71 14.73 -7.12
N SER A 21 -40.98 15.44 -6.26
CA SER A 21 -39.60 15.83 -6.52
C SER A 21 -38.81 14.61 -7.01
N PRO A 22 -38.04 14.71 -8.11
CA PRO A 22 -37.04 13.71 -8.41
C PRO A 22 -35.93 13.88 -7.38
N VAL A 23 -35.98 13.10 -6.29
CA VAL A 23 -34.75 12.76 -5.59
C VAL A 23 -33.97 11.93 -6.59
N SER A 24 -33.09 12.60 -7.34
CA SER A 24 -32.07 11.98 -8.17
C SER A 24 -31.27 11.05 -7.26
N GLN A 25 -31.66 9.77 -7.23
CA GLN A 25 -30.85 8.71 -6.66
C GLN A 25 -29.59 8.66 -7.51
N MET A 26 -28.56 9.35 -7.05
CA MET A 26 -27.18 9.10 -7.50
C MET A 26 -26.91 7.63 -7.18
N LEU A 27 -27.05 6.76 -8.19
CA LEU A 27 -26.39 5.47 -8.19
C LEU A 27 -24.91 5.77 -8.01
N SER A 28 -24.44 5.64 -6.76
CA SER A 28 -23.02 5.59 -6.49
C SER A 28 -22.54 4.31 -7.15
N ALA A 29 -21.92 4.41 -8.32
CA ALA A 29 -21.20 3.30 -8.91
C ALA A 29 -20.10 2.89 -7.91
N GLN A 30 -20.40 1.91 -7.07
CA GLN A 30 -19.39 1.23 -6.29
C GLN A 30 -18.49 0.54 -7.29
N VAL A 31 -17.35 1.16 -7.60
CA VAL A 31 -16.27 0.53 -8.33
C VAL A 31 -15.90 -0.71 -7.52
N ALA A 32 -16.29 -1.88 -8.02
CA ALA A 32 -15.89 -3.14 -7.42
C ALA A 32 -14.36 -3.18 -7.50
N ALA A 33 -13.69 -3.03 -6.36
CA ALA A 33 -12.25 -3.25 -6.30
C ALA A 33 -12.00 -4.70 -6.74
N THR A 34 -11.25 -4.89 -7.82
CA THR A 34 -10.89 -6.22 -8.29
C THR A 34 -10.02 -6.90 -7.23
N ASP A 35 -10.43 -8.09 -6.80
CA ASP A 35 -9.61 -8.95 -5.94
C ASP A 35 -8.37 -9.36 -6.75
N LEU A 36 -7.18 -9.09 -6.22
CA LEU A 36 -5.90 -9.41 -6.87
C LEU A 36 -5.20 -10.52 -6.12
N HIS A 37 -4.46 -11.33 -6.86
CA HIS A 37 -3.65 -12.40 -6.33
C HIS A 37 -2.37 -12.57 -7.15
N PHE A 38 -1.21 -12.54 -6.50
CA PHE A 38 0.09 -12.74 -7.16
C PHE A 38 1.17 -13.15 -6.17
N LYS A 39 2.29 -13.63 -6.70
CA LYS A 39 3.50 -13.92 -5.95
C LYS A 39 4.43 -12.72 -5.93
N LYS A 40 5.08 -12.52 -4.79
CA LYS A 40 6.11 -11.51 -4.55
C LYS A 40 7.41 -12.20 -4.17
N ASP A 41 8.47 -11.84 -4.86
CA ASP A 41 9.83 -12.33 -4.62
C ASP A 41 10.75 -11.18 -4.22
N ILE A 42 11.48 -11.34 -3.12
CA ILE A 42 12.50 -10.38 -2.67
C ILE A 42 13.83 -11.11 -2.52
N SER A 43 14.89 -10.54 -3.11
CA SER A 43 16.27 -10.98 -2.93
C SER A 43 17.16 -9.88 -2.36
N ILE A 44 18.22 -10.26 -1.64
CA ILE A 44 19.27 -9.35 -1.16
C ILE A 44 20.61 -9.84 -1.72
N GLY A 45 21.30 -8.99 -2.48
CA GLY A 45 22.57 -9.35 -3.13
C GLY A 45 22.44 -10.59 -4.04
N GLY A 46 21.27 -10.77 -4.68
CA GLY A 46 20.97 -11.94 -5.51
C GLY A 46 20.50 -13.20 -4.76
N ASN A 47 20.55 -13.22 -3.43
CA ASN A 47 20.05 -14.35 -2.65
C ASN A 47 18.57 -14.12 -2.30
N SER A 48 17.68 -15.08 -2.64
CA SER A 48 16.27 -14.99 -2.28
C SER A 48 16.09 -15.03 -0.75
N VAL A 49 15.43 -14.02 -0.20
CA VAL A 49 15.20 -13.88 1.25
C VAL A 49 13.71 -13.98 1.61
N SER A 50 12.82 -13.76 0.65
CA SER A 50 11.39 -13.84 0.88
C SER A 50 10.66 -14.23 -0.41
N ASN A 51 9.80 -15.23 -0.30
CA ASN A 51 8.75 -15.53 -1.27
C ASN A 51 7.41 -15.43 -0.54
N SER A 52 6.52 -14.62 -1.08
CA SER A 52 5.22 -14.34 -0.46
C SER A 52 4.10 -14.47 -1.48
N GLU A 53 2.98 -15.03 -1.04
CA GLU A 53 1.74 -15.01 -1.80
C GLU A 53 0.87 -13.85 -1.29
N VAL A 54 0.42 -12.98 -2.19
CA VAL A 54 -0.23 -11.71 -1.85
C VAL A 54 -1.64 -11.68 -2.43
N TRP A 55 -2.62 -11.40 -1.58
CA TRP A 55 -4.01 -11.13 -1.94
C TRP A 55 -4.37 -9.71 -1.58
N ILE A 56 -4.98 -8.99 -2.52
CA ILE A 56 -5.44 -7.62 -2.29
C ILE A 56 -6.93 -7.55 -2.58
N LYS A 57 -7.68 -6.96 -1.65
CA LYS A 57 -9.11 -6.73 -1.76
C LYS A 57 -9.43 -5.33 -1.25
N GLY A 58 -9.59 -4.40 -2.19
CA GLY A 58 -9.80 -2.98 -1.88
C GLY A 58 -8.71 -2.42 -0.97
N ALA A 59 -9.09 -1.95 0.22
CA ALA A 59 -8.20 -1.37 1.22
C ALA A 59 -7.50 -2.39 2.14
N ARG A 60 -7.55 -3.68 1.80
CA ARG A 60 -6.95 -4.75 2.61
C ARG A 60 -6.02 -5.60 1.78
N GLU A 61 -4.91 -5.97 2.39
CA GLU A 61 -3.87 -6.81 1.81
C GLU A 61 -3.54 -7.95 2.77
N ARG A 62 -3.39 -9.16 2.24
CA ARG A 62 -2.85 -10.33 2.93
C ARG A 62 -1.57 -10.75 2.22
N ALA A 63 -0.47 -10.86 2.95
CA ALA A 63 0.76 -11.47 2.47
C ALA A 63 1.06 -12.70 3.34
N ALA A 64 1.14 -13.88 2.71
CA ALA A 64 1.61 -15.10 3.36
C ALA A 64 3.07 -15.33 2.95
N THR A 65 3.99 -15.12 3.88
CA THR A 65 5.42 -15.31 3.67
C THR A 65 5.85 -16.64 4.26
N SER A 66 6.31 -17.55 3.41
CA SER A 66 6.81 -18.86 3.85
C SER A 66 8.29 -18.74 4.19
N SER A 67 8.67 -19.22 5.37
CA SER A 67 10.07 -19.32 5.80
C SER A 67 10.36 -20.71 6.38
N PRO A 68 11.64 -21.11 6.54
CA PRO A 68 11.99 -22.34 7.24
C PRO A 68 11.43 -22.40 8.68
N ALA A 69 11.20 -21.25 9.31
CA ALA A 69 10.60 -21.11 10.64
C ALA A 69 9.06 -21.09 10.62
N GLY A 70 8.43 -21.39 9.48
CA GLY A 70 6.98 -21.40 9.30
C GLY A 70 6.43 -20.28 8.43
N THR A 71 5.11 -20.31 8.22
CA THR A 71 4.38 -19.29 7.48
C THR A 71 3.99 -18.15 8.39
N LEU A 72 4.40 -16.94 8.03
CA LEU A 72 3.97 -15.70 8.66
C LEU A 72 2.94 -15.02 7.78
N ILE A 73 1.78 -14.69 8.33
CA ILE A 73 0.73 -13.97 7.60
C ILE A 73 0.69 -12.52 8.08
N THR A 74 0.89 -11.59 7.16
CA THR A 74 0.71 -10.16 7.40
C THR A 74 -0.60 -9.70 6.76
N LEU A 75 -1.53 -9.21 7.56
CA LEU A 75 -2.79 -8.61 7.12
C LEU A 75 -2.74 -7.11 7.32
N ARG A 76 -2.61 -6.35 6.24
CA ARG A 76 -2.70 -4.89 6.29
C ARG A 76 -4.14 -4.48 6.06
N GLN A 77 -4.72 -3.82 7.05
CA GLN A 77 -6.09 -3.31 7.02
C GLN A 77 -6.02 -1.79 6.95
N CYS A 78 -5.72 -1.27 5.76
CA CYS A 78 -5.42 0.14 5.55
C CYS A 78 -6.67 1.01 5.76
N ASP A 79 -7.87 0.45 5.60
CA ASP A 79 -9.16 1.04 6.03
C ASP A 79 -9.24 1.23 7.55
N LEU A 80 -8.65 0.31 8.32
CA LEU A 80 -8.63 0.34 9.78
C LEU A 80 -7.31 0.88 10.36
N LYS A 81 -6.38 1.32 9.50
CA LYS A 81 -5.06 1.84 9.86
C LYS A 81 -4.30 0.93 10.82
N ARG A 82 -4.33 -0.38 10.56
CA ARG A 82 -3.64 -1.38 11.37
C ARG A 82 -3.12 -2.53 10.54
N THR A 83 -2.10 -3.18 11.07
CA THR A 83 -1.49 -4.38 10.52
C THR A 83 -1.56 -5.50 11.55
N LEU A 84 -1.95 -6.70 11.13
CA LEU A 84 -1.95 -7.91 11.95
C LEU A 84 -0.88 -8.84 11.43
N THR A 85 0.04 -9.25 12.29
CA THR A 85 1.06 -10.26 11.98
C THR A 85 0.70 -11.54 12.72
N ILE A 86 0.41 -12.60 11.99
CA ILE A 86 -0.05 -13.89 12.53
C ILE A 86 1.04 -14.92 12.29
N ASN A 87 1.46 -15.59 13.36
CA ASN A 87 2.30 -16.78 13.28
C ASN A 87 1.39 -18.01 13.38
N GLU A 88 1.29 -18.77 12.29
CA GLU A 88 0.39 -19.93 12.24
C GLU A 88 0.86 -21.08 13.13
N GLN A 89 2.17 -21.24 13.33
CA GLN A 89 2.73 -22.32 14.14
C GLN A 89 2.43 -22.14 15.62
N THR A 90 2.64 -20.93 16.14
CA THR A 90 2.39 -20.60 17.55
C THR A 90 0.95 -20.18 17.81
N ARG A 91 0.13 -20.05 16.76
CA ARG A 91 -1.26 -19.55 16.81
C ARG A 91 -1.38 -18.21 17.55
N SER A 92 -0.35 -17.39 17.45
CA SER A 92 -0.28 -16.07 18.08
C SER A 92 -0.36 -14.99 17.01
N TYR A 93 -0.91 -13.84 17.38
CA TYR A 93 -0.94 -12.67 16.52
C TYR A 93 -0.48 -11.41 17.25
N LEU A 94 0.12 -10.49 16.50
CA LEU A 94 0.46 -9.15 16.92
C LEU A 94 -0.38 -8.16 16.12
N VAL A 95 -0.98 -7.18 16.79
CA VAL A 95 -1.67 -6.07 16.12
C VAL A 95 -0.83 -4.81 16.31
N THR A 96 -0.42 -4.20 15.22
CA THR A 96 0.24 -2.90 15.20
C THR A 96 -0.69 -1.89 14.56
N ASN A 97 -0.88 -0.73 15.19
CA ASN A 97 -1.50 0.39 14.49
C ASN A 97 -0.47 0.93 13.49
N ASP A 98 -0.90 1.17 12.26
CA ASP A 98 -0.03 1.83 11.29
C ASP A 98 0.35 3.20 11.86
N PRO A 99 1.61 3.67 11.68
CA PRO A 99 2.07 4.91 12.28
C PRO A 99 1.09 6.03 11.95
N GLN A 100 0.39 6.48 13.00
CA GLN A 100 -0.57 7.57 12.92
C GLN A 100 0.20 8.81 12.44
N ASP A 101 -0.40 9.64 11.59
CA ASP A 101 0.02 11.04 11.52
C ASP A 101 0.20 11.55 12.95
N GLU A 102 1.35 12.17 13.27
CA GLU A 102 1.68 12.63 14.62
C GLU A 102 0.53 13.40 15.29
N SER A 103 -0.31 14.06 14.50
CA SER A 103 -1.50 14.78 14.95
C SER A 103 -2.51 13.89 15.69
N ALA A 104 -2.69 12.64 15.26
CA ALA A 104 -3.64 11.72 15.86
C ALA A 104 -3.06 10.99 17.08
N ALA A 105 -1.74 10.71 17.11
CA ALA A 105 -1.05 10.28 18.34
C ALA A 105 -1.07 11.37 19.43
N LYS A 106 -0.87 12.63 19.02
CA LYS A 106 -0.92 13.80 19.91
C LYS A 106 -2.33 14.11 20.39
N ALA A 107 -3.35 13.89 19.55
CA ALA A 107 -4.76 14.00 19.95
C ALA A 107 -5.15 12.91 20.96
N ALA A 108 -4.74 11.66 20.76
CA ALA A 108 -5.02 10.57 21.71
C ALA A 108 -4.36 10.82 23.09
N ALA A 109 -3.16 11.41 23.12
CA ALA A 109 -2.47 11.76 24.36
C ALA A 109 -3.15 12.90 25.15
N MET A 110 -3.83 13.84 24.47
CA MET A 110 -4.55 14.94 25.14
C MET A 110 -5.87 14.50 25.79
N PHE A 111 -6.50 13.41 25.33
CA PHE A 111 -7.82 12.98 25.79
C PHE A 111 -7.83 11.66 26.58
N GLY A 112 -6.70 10.92 26.64
CA GLY A 112 -6.70 9.50 27.04
C GLY A 112 -5.82 9.06 28.21
N GLY A 113 -5.07 9.94 28.89
CA GLY A 113 -4.30 9.56 30.10
C GLY A 113 -3.33 8.37 29.92
N ALA A 114 -2.76 8.20 28.72
CA ALA A 114 -1.91 7.07 28.34
C ALA A 114 -0.43 7.28 28.77
N PRO A 115 0.40 6.22 28.79
CA PRO A 115 1.65 6.15 29.56
C PRO A 115 2.74 7.11 29.06
N ALA A 116 3.75 7.31 29.92
CA ALA A 116 4.80 8.33 29.81
C ALA A 116 5.34 8.53 28.37
N PRO A 117 5.61 9.78 27.96
CA PRO A 117 6.07 10.06 26.62
C PRO A 117 7.39 9.34 26.38
N VAL A 118 7.41 8.46 25.38
CA VAL A 118 8.66 8.10 24.68
C VAL A 118 9.38 9.41 24.38
N SER A 119 10.64 9.55 24.81
CA SER A 119 11.39 10.77 24.52
C SER A 119 11.44 10.92 23.01
N SER A 120 10.87 12.01 22.50
CA SER A 120 10.94 12.33 21.07
C SER A 120 12.39 12.51 20.70
N GLY A 121 12.94 11.55 19.95
CA GLY A 121 14.28 11.62 19.42
C GLY A 121 14.40 12.67 18.34
N GLY A 122 15.42 12.51 17.51
CA GLY A 122 15.61 13.32 16.32
C GLY A 122 14.72 12.87 15.17
N THR A 123 15.17 13.17 13.96
CA THR A 123 14.51 12.78 12.72
C THR A 123 15.38 11.81 11.94
N ILE A 124 14.76 10.79 11.34
CA ILE A 124 15.35 9.93 10.33
C ILE A 124 14.65 10.24 9.01
N THR A 125 15.41 10.67 8.00
CA THR A 125 14.89 10.97 6.67
C THR A 125 15.20 9.82 5.73
N GLN A 126 14.16 9.23 5.14
CA GLN A 126 14.27 8.20 4.11
C GLN A 126 13.90 8.82 2.76
N THR A 127 14.88 8.98 1.88
CA THR A 127 14.69 9.52 0.54
C THR A 127 14.78 8.39 -0.49
N THR A 128 13.66 8.09 -1.14
CA THR A 128 13.58 7.16 -2.27
C THR A 128 13.56 7.95 -3.58
N THR A 129 14.56 7.73 -4.42
CA THR A 129 14.61 8.27 -5.80
C THR A 129 14.26 7.16 -6.76
N LEU A 130 13.17 7.30 -7.53
CA LEU A 130 12.65 6.27 -8.41
C LEU A 130 12.83 6.64 -9.89
N THR A 131 13.35 5.70 -10.67
CA THR A 131 13.61 5.82 -12.10
C THR A 131 12.94 4.67 -12.84
N ASP A 132 12.15 4.99 -13.87
CA ASP A 132 11.56 3.99 -14.77
C ASP A 132 12.55 3.73 -15.91
N THR A 133 12.96 2.47 -16.12
CA THR A 133 13.92 2.13 -17.18
C THR A 133 13.28 2.11 -18.57
N GLY A 134 11.95 2.17 -18.65
CA GLY A 134 11.18 2.02 -19.88
C GLY A 134 10.86 0.57 -20.24
N GLU A 135 11.48 -0.41 -19.58
CA GLU A 135 11.25 -1.83 -19.87
C GLU A 135 9.91 -2.32 -19.31
N ARG A 136 9.26 -3.22 -20.05
CA ARG A 136 7.91 -3.74 -19.77
C ARG A 136 7.88 -5.24 -19.99
N LYS A 137 7.18 -5.99 -19.12
CA LYS A 137 6.89 -7.42 -19.34
C LYS A 137 5.63 -7.87 -18.59
N GLN A 138 5.16 -9.07 -18.87
CA GLN A 138 4.10 -9.72 -18.11
C GLN A 138 4.71 -10.61 -17.01
N ILE A 139 4.25 -10.47 -15.77
CA ILE A 139 4.62 -11.34 -14.65
C ILE A 139 3.33 -11.76 -13.94
N SER A 140 3.10 -13.07 -13.81
CA SER A 140 1.92 -13.60 -13.11
C SER A 140 0.59 -13.06 -13.66
N GLY A 141 0.53 -12.70 -14.95
CA GLY A 141 -0.64 -12.11 -15.60
C GLY A 141 -0.77 -10.58 -15.47
N TYR A 142 0.19 -9.92 -14.81
CA TYR A 142 0.18 -8.47 -14.58
C TYR A 142 1.23 -7.77 -15.44
N ALA A 143 0.82 -6.64 -16.03
CA ALA A 143 1.73 -5.76 -16.74
C ALA A 143 2.68 -5.09 -15.74
N ALA A 144 3.97 -5.38 -15.87
CA ALA A 144 5.01 -4.92 -14.97
C ALA A 144 5.98 -3.96 -15.67
N ARG A 145 6.41 -2.94 -14.93
CA ARG A 145 7.43 -1.97 -15.31
C ARG A 145 8.70 -2.25 -14.53
N HIS A 146 9.85 -2.17 -15.20
CA HIS A 146 11.13 -2.23 -14.52
C HIS A 146 11.44 -0.86 -13.93
N LEU A 147 11.53 -0.81 -12.61
CA LEU A 147 11.91 0.39 -11.88
C LEU A 147 13.20 0.13 -11.12
N LYS A 148 14.09 1.10 -11.17
CA LYS A 148 15.25 1.17 -10.29
C LYS A 148 15.04 2.30 -9.30
N SER A 149 15.34 2.07 -8.05
CA SER A 149 15.30 3.11 -7.04
C SER A 149 16.54 3.11 -6.18
N THR A 150 16.95 4.29 -5.76
CA THR A 150 17.98 4.46 -4.74
C THR A 150 17.30 4.98 -3.49
N VAL A 151 17.51 4.29 -2.37
CA VAL A 151 17.02 4.71 -1.07
C VAL A 151 18.20 5.14 -0.21
N VAL A 152 18.09 6.35 0.34
CA VAL A 152 19.06 6.93 1.27
C VAL A 152 18.36 7.18 2.58
N VAL A 153 18.88 6.60 3.66
CA VAL A 153 18.37 6.75 5.03
C VAL A 153 19.40 7.50 5.84
N GLU A 154 19.03 8.69 6.31
CA GLU A 154 19.92 9.60 7.04
C GLU A 154 19.30 10.05 8.35
N SER A 155 20.09 9.98 9.41
CA SER A 155 19.69 10.39 10.74
C SER A 155 20.17 11.79 11.06
N SER A 156 19.34 12.56 11.74
CA SER A 156 19.75 13.83 12.32
C SER A 156 20.73 13.60 13.49
N PRO A 157 21.57 14.58 13.85
CA PRO A 157 22.49 14.44 14.98
C PRO A 157 21.82 14.18 16.34
N LYS A 158 20.54 14.55 16.48
CA LYS A 158 19.74 14.33 17.70
C LYS A 158 18.97 13.02 17.67
N ALA A 159 19.09 12.24 16.59
CA ALA A 159 18.41 10.95 16.47
C ALA A 159 19.00 9.94 17.45
N CYS A 160 18.14 9.15 18.06
CA CYS A 160 18.53 8.06 18.94
C CYS A 160 19.18 6.92 18.15
N SER A 161 18.65 6.65 16.96
CA SER A 161 19.22 5.70 16.02
C SER A 161 20.08 6.46 15.02
N GLN A 162 21.40 6.32 15.13
CA GLN A 162 22.34 6.91 14.16
C GLN A 162 22.50 5.96 12.98
N VAL A 163 21.67 6.15 11.95
CA VAL A 163 21.75 5.42 10.68
C VAL A 163 22.20 6.32 9.52
N HIS A 164 23.14 5.81 8.74
CA HIS A 164 23.53 6.34 7.44
C HIS A 164 23.66 5.16 6.49
N GLN A 165 22.61 4.92 5.70
CA GLN A 165 22.53 3.77 4.82
C GLN A 165 22.07 4.21 3.44
N LYS A 166 22.67 3.60 2.43
CA LYS A 166 22.24 3.69 1.05
C LYS A 166 22.03 2.27 0.56
N TYR A 167 20.97 2.06 -0.21
CA TYR A 167 20.74 0.82 -0.93
C TYR A 167 19.97 1.10 -2.21
N GLU A 168 20.05 0.18 -3.14
CA GLU A 168 19.36 0.22 -4.42
C GLU A 168 18.34 -0.91 -4.47
N LEU A 169 17.17 -0.60 -5.05
CA LEU A 169 16.11 -1.55 -5.34
C LEU A 169 15.98 -1.63 -6.86
N ASP A 170 16.20 -2.81 -7.41
CA ASP A 170 16.00 -3.11 -8.83
C ASP A 170 14.88 -4.14 -8.92
N GLY A 171 13.79 -3.81 -9.59
CA GLY A 171 12.63 -4.68 -9.56
C GLY A 171 11.57 -4.45 -10.63
N TRP A 172 10.66 -5.40 -10.69
CA TRP A 172 9.50 -5.37 -11.56
C TRP A 172 8.25 -5.06 -10.77
N TYR A 173 7.56 -3.99 -11.16
CA TYR A 173 6.44 -3.43 -10.43
C TYR A 173 5.19 -3.43 -11.29
N ALA A 174 4.10 -3.99 -10.77
CA ALA A 174 2.79 -3.94 -11.41
C ALA A 174 2.13 -2.57 -11.21
N ASP A 175 1.47 -2.08 -12.24
CA ASP A 175 0.50 -0.99 -12.10
C ASP A 175 -0.84 -1.58 -11.65
N LEU A 176 -1.10 -1.54 -10.35
CA LEU A 176 -2.41 -1.88 -9.82
C LEU A 176 -3.37 -0.70 -10.02
N ALA A 177 -4.65 -1.02 -10.25
CA ALA A 177 -5.69 0.01 -10.28
C ALA A 177 -5.74 0.74 -8.93
N LYS A 178 -6.08 2.03 -8.94
CA LYS A 178 -6.02 2.89 -7.74
C LYS A 178 -6.84 2.33 -6.58
N GLU A 179 -7.95 1.66 -6.87
CA GLU A 179 -8.83 1.06 -5.85
C GLU A 179 -8.17 -0.12 -5.13
N SER A 180 -7.24 -0.81 -5.79
CA SER A 180 -6.44 -1.93 -5.25
C SER A 180 -5.08 -1.48 -4.68
N ALA A 181 -4.69 -0.21 -4.80
CA ALA A 181 -3.41 0.30 -4.30
C ALA A 181 -3.54 1.08 -2.98
N SER A 182 -4.64 0.89 -2.25
CA SER A 182 -4.96 1.68 -1.05
C SER A 182 -3.99 1.47 0.11
N CYS A 183 -3.13 0.45 0.07
CA CYS A 183 -2.07 0.27 1.04
C CYS A 183 -0.75 0.88 0.51
N PRO A 184 -0.19 1.91 1.18
CA PRO A 184 1.11 2.45 0.77
C PRO A 184 2.17 1.34 0.87
N GLN A 185 3.02 1.26 -0.13
CA GLN A 185 4.08 0.25 -0.18
C GLN A 185 5.01 0.43 1.02
N SER A 186 5.22 -0.65 1.78
CA SER A 186 6.10 -0.62 2.95
C SER A 186 7.53 -0.57 2.47
N LEU A 187 8.24 0.50 2.81
CA LEU A 187 9.69 0.50 2.78
C LEU A 187 10.20 -0.40 3.92
N PRO A 188 11.43 -0.93 3.82
CA PRO A 188 12.07 -1.63 4.93
C PRO A 188 12.01 -0.77 6.20
N PRO A 189 11.55 -1.33 7.33
CA PRO A 189 11.43 -0.57 8.57
C PRO A 189 12.82 -0.16 9.06
N VAL A 190 12.93 1.08 9.56
CA VAL A 190 14.12 1.51 10.31
C VAL A 190 13.95 1.03 11.74
N ASN A 191 14.83 0.13 12.20
CA ASN A 191 14.80 -0.36 13.57
C ASN A 191 15.09 0.80 14.53
N GLN A 192 14.18 1.05 15.48
CA GLN A 192 14.34 2.04 16.54
C GLN A 192 14.49 1.34 17.89
N GLY A 193 15.22 1.95 18.82
CA GLY A 193 15.37 1.44 20.18
C GLY A 193 14.09 1.58 21.01
N GLU A 194 13.90 0.71 22.02
CA GLU A 194 12.67 0.67 22.83
C GLU A 194 12.41 1.92 23.68
N SER A 195 13.47 2.66 24.06
CA SER A 195 13.36 3.81 24.96
C SER A 195 13.31 5.17 24.27
N CYS A 196 13.45 5.21 22.94
CA CYS A 196 13.44 6.45 22.18
C CYS A 196 12.87 6.25 20.77
N SER A 197 11.97 7.15 20.37
CA SER A 197 11.37 7.11 19.04
C SER A 197 11.82 8.32 18.22
N ASP A 198 12.47 8.04 17.10
CA ASP A 198 12.85 9.06 16.12
C ASP A 198 11.70 9.28 15.12
N ARG A 199 11.50 10.53 14.71
CA ARG A 199 10.50 10.84 13.68
C ARG A 199 10.98 10.38 12.31
N ILE A 200 10.24 9.51 11.64
CA ILE A 200 10.54 9.07 10.27
C ILE A 200 9.90 10.04 9.27
N ILE A 201 10.70 10.63 8.38
CA ILE A 201 10.24 11.45 7.26
C ILE A 201 10.52 10.70 5.97
N VAL A 202 9.47 10.29 5.27
CA VAL A 202 9.58 9.66 3.95
C VAL A 202 9.52 10.72 2.85
N ARG A 203 10.50 10.70 1.95
CA ARG A 203 10.60 11.59 0.78
C ARG A 203 10.66 10.73 -0.47
N HIS A 204 9.81 11.04 -1.45
CA HIS A 204 9.90 10.47 -2.78
C HIS A 204 10.43 11.51 -3.76
N LYS A 205 11.38 11.12 -4.60
CA LYS A 205 11.96 11.92 -5.68
C LYS A 205 11.92 11.12 -6.98
N GLY A 206 12.00 11.82 -8.10
CA GLY A 206 11.94 11.23 -9.44
C GLY A 206 10.59 11.39 -10.11
N THR A 207 10.54 11.01 -11.39
CA THR A 207 9.36 11.16 -12.26
C THR A 207 8.56 9.87 -12.40
N ALA A 208 9.11 8.75 -11.94
CA ALA A 208 8.47 7.45 -12.06
C ALA A 208 7.31 7.31 -11.06
N LYS A 209 6.19 6.79 -11.56
CA LYS A 209 5.06 6.40 -10.71
C LYS A 209 5.42 5.12 -9.94
N PRO A 210 5.24 5.07 -8.61
CA PRO A 210 5.37 3.82 -7.84
C PRO A 210 4.41 2.75 -8.35
N GLY A 211 4.82 1.49 -8.25
CA GLY A 211 3.97 0.33 -8.52
C GLY A 211 4.02 -0.67 -7.37
N TYR A 212 3.34 -1.80 -7.52
CA TYR A 212 3.39 -2.89 -6.55
C TYR A 212 4.53 -3.86 -6.93
N PRO A 213 5.52 -4.11 -6.05
CA PRO A 213 6.66 -4.97 -6.35
C PRO A 213 6.22 -6.43 -6.51
N LEU A 214 6.47 -7.00 -7.68
CA LEU A 214 6.32 -8.43 -7.95
C LEU A 214 7.63 -9.17 -7.74
N VAL A 215 8.73 -8.56 -8.18
CA VAL A 215 10.09 -9.07 -8.00
C VAL A 215 10.96 -7.89 -7.64
N GLU A 216 11.73 -7.99 -6.57
CA GLU A 216 12.62 -6.93 -6.11
C GLU A 216 13.96 -7.52 -5.66
N ASN A 217 15.05 -6.94 -6.14
CA ASN A 217 16.38 -7.22 -5.67
C ASN A 217 16.95 -5.99 -4.97
N ILE A 218 17.38 -6.18 -3.73
CA ILE A 218 17.97 -5.16 -2.88
C ILE A 218 19.49 -5.34 -2.92
N THR A 219 20.21 -4.27 -3.25
CA THR A 219 21.67 -4.21 -3.20
C THR A 219 22.12 -3.08 -2.29
N LEU A 220 23.04 -3.37 -1.37
CA LEU A 220 23.62 -2.41 -0.43
C LEU A 220 24.74 -1.61 -1.09
#